data_AF-D4CCG7-F1
#
_entry.id   AF-D4CCG7-F1
#
_cell.length_a   1.000
_cell.length_b   1.000
_cell.length_c   1.000
_cell.angle_alpha   90.00
_cell.angle_beta   90.00
_cell.angle_gamma   90.00
#
_symmetry.space_group_name_H-M   'P 1'
#
loop_
_entity.id
_entity.type
_entity.pdbx_description
1 polymer ?
#
loop_
_entity_poly.entity_id
_entity_poly.type
_entity_poly.pdbx_seq_one_letter_code
_entity_poly.pdbx_strand_id
1 'polypeptide(L)'
;MEKKIRTDQSGDGSRLPYGWNKGDTCVMITNKAKKSTSEYIVENYDGVYFGVRSHTGLYHRVSPWRMFHTREEAIEALSGQESGGISFQQTV
;
A
#
# COMPACT_ATOMS: atom_id res chain seq x y z
N MET A 1 6.32 7.13 24.20
CA MET A 1 5.09 7.88 23.85
C MET A 1 4.43 7.17 22.69
N GLU A 2 3.64 6.16 23.03
CA GLU A 2 2.93 5.30 22.08
C GLU A 2 1.68 6.06 21.62
N LYS A 3 1.71 6.59 20.40
CA LYS A 3 0.57 7.36 19.88
C LYS A 3 -0.43 6.36 19.30
N LYS A 4 -1.46 6.04 20.10
CA LYS A 4 -2.69 5.36 19.70
C LYS A 4 -3.22 6.00 18.41
N ILE A 5 -3.08 5.30 17.30
CA ILE A 5 -3.72 5.68 16.05
C ILE A 5 -5.18 5.25 16.20
N ARG A 6 -6.07 6.25 16.28
CA ARG A 6 -7.51 6.06 16.24
C ARG A 6 -7.86 5.61 14.82
N THR A 7 -8.11 4.32 14.64
CA THR A 7 -8.78 3.81 13.44
C THR A 7 -10.24 4.24 13.53
N ASP A 8 -10.57 5.39 12.95
CA ASP A 8 -11.94 5.79 12.73
C ASP A 8 -12.54 4.85 11.67
N GLN A 9 -13.32 3.89 12.14
CA GLN A 9 -14.13 3.02 11.31
C GLN A 9 -15.37 3.81 10.88
N SER A 10 -15.31 4.43 9.70
CA SER A 10 -16.46 5.02 9.00
C SER A 10 -16.22 4.81 7.51
N GLY A 11 -16.91 3.93 6.79
CA GLY A 11 -18.34 3.69 6.83
C GLY A 11 -18.91 3.89 5.42
N ASP A 12 -18.38 3.14 4.45
CA ASP A 12 -19.07 2.66 3.24
C ASP A 12 -18.10 1.68 2.56
N GLY A 13 -18.42 0.39 2.60
CA GLY A 13 -17.59 -0.71 2.12
C GLY A 13 -17.53 -0.77 0.59
N SER A 14 -17.10 0.31 -0.05
CA SER A 14 -16.84 0.33 -1.48
C SER A 14 -15.63 -0.54 -1.75
N ARG A 15 -15.88 -1.81 -2.07
CA ARG A 15 -14.87 -2.79 -2.43
C ARG A 15 -14.10 -2.29 -3.65
N LEU A 16 -12.83 -1.97 -3.45
CA LEU A 16 -11.92 -1.56 -4.50
C LEU A 16 -11.35 -2.82 -5.19
N PRO A 17 -10.84 -2.71 -6.42
CA PRO A 17 -10.20 -3.84 -7.09
C PRO A 17 -8.97 -4.32 -6.32
N TYR A 18 -8.45 -5.50 -6.70
CA TYR A 18 -7.29 -6.12 -6.06
C TYR A 18 -7.47 -6.46 -4.57
N GLY A 19 -8.71 -6.57 -4.10
CA GLY A 19 -9.01 -6.96 -2.72
C GLY A 19 -8.94 -5.83 -1.69
N TRP A 20 -8.70 -4.60 -2.12
CA TRP A 20 -8.65 -3.43 -1.23
C TRP A 20 -10.03 -2.90 -0.88
N ASN A 21 -10.13 -2.23 0.27
CA ASN A 21 -11.31 -1.47 0.65
C ASN A 21 -10.91 -0.03 0.96
N LYS A 22 -11.86 0.89 0.83
CA LYS A 22 -11.66 2.25 1.33
C LYS A 22 -11.49 2.20 2.85
N GLY A 23 -10.47 2.88 3.36
CA GLY A 23 -10.07 2.87 4.76
C GLY A 23 -9.09 1.76 5.12
N ASP A 24 -8.79 0.84 4.20
CA ASP A 24 -7.82 -0.23 4.44
C ASP A 24 -6.39 0.32 4.56
N THR A 25 -5.54 -0.39 5.30
CA THR A 25 -4.15 0.04 5.52
C THR A 25 -3.24 -0.74 4.58
N CYS A 26 -2.54 -0.01 3.72
CA CYS A 26 -1.52 -0.57 2.85
C CYS A 26 -0.12 -0.15 3.31
N VAL A 27 0.83 -1.06 3.10
CA VAL A 27 2.25 -0.86 3.38
C VAL A 27 2.97 -0.65 2.05
N MET A 28 3.82 0.36 1.98
CA MET A 28 4.64 0.64 0.80
C MET A 28 6.11 0.76 1.17
N ILE A 29 6.99 0.36 0.26
CA ILE A 29 8.43 0.55 0.44
C ILE A 29 8.78 2.01 0.13
N THR A 30 9.38 2.69 1.10
CA THR A 30 9.88 4.06 0.95
C THR A 30 11.39 4.10 0.71
N ASN A 31 12.14 3.10 1.19
CA ASN A 31 13.57 2.97 0.94
C ASN A 31 13.97 1.51 0.71
N LYS A 32 14.37 1.17 -0.52
CA LYS A 32 14.78 -0.19 -0.89
C LYS A 32 16.05 -0.64 -0.16
N ALA A 33 17.07 0.20 -0.12
CA ALA A 33 18.38 -0.13 0.48
C ALA A 33 18.28 -0.40 1.99
N LYS A 34 17.40 0.33 2.67
CA LYS A 34 17.13 0.17 4.10
C LYS A 34 15.96 -0.75 4.41
N LYS A 35 15.35 -1.37 3.39
CA LYS A 35 14.13 -2.19 3.52
C LYS A 35 13.07 -1.49 4.39
N SER A 36 12.97 -0.17 4.24
CA SER A 36 12.07 0.67 5.04
C SER A 36 10.73 0.78 4.36
N THR A 37 9.69 0.59 5.14
CA THR A 37 8.31 0.67 4.69
C THR A 37 7.56 1.76 5.45
N SER A 38 6.43 2.19 4.92
CA SER A 38 5.52 3.12 5.58
C SER A 38 4.09 2.75 5.29
N GLU A 39 3.21 3.05 6.25
CA GLU A 39 1.78 2.74 6.19
C GLU A 39 0.98 3.92 5.65
N TYR A 40 -0.04 3.59 4.86
CA TYR A 40 -0.92 4.54 4.21
C TYR A 40 -2.35 3.99 4.18
N ILE A 41 -3.32 4.88 4.27
CA ILE A 41 -4.75 4.54 4.22
C ILE A 41 -5.25 4.66 2.80
N VAL A 42 -5.91 3.62 2.30
CA VAL A 42 -6.52 3.61 0.97
C VAL A 42 -7.77 4.47 0.96
N GLU A 43 -7.85 5.45 0.08
CA GLU A 43 -9.02 6.35 -0.03
C GLU A 43 -9.87 6.08 -1.27
N ASN A 44 -9.24 5.90 -2.44
CA ASN A 44 -9.95 5.71 -3.71
C ASN A 44 -9.12 4.92 -4.74
N TYR A 45 -9.75 4.59 -5.86
CA TYR A 45 -9.09 4.04 -7.04
C TYR A 45 -9.64 4.70 -8.31
N ASP A 46 -8.75 5.25 -9.13
CA ASP A 46 -9.08 6.01 -10.36
C ASP A 46 -9.20 5.10 -11.61
N GLY A 47 -9.19 3.78 -11.43
CA GLY A 47 -9.14 2.82 -12.55
C GLY A 47 -7.70 2.45 -12.98
N VAL A 48 -6.70 3.24 -12.55
CA VAL A 48 -5.28 2.99 -12.82
C VAL A 48 -4.45 2.99 -11.54
N TYR A 49 -4.62 4.03 -10.72
CA TYR A 49 -3.86 4.23 -9.48
C TYR A 49 -4.80 4.27 -8.27
N PHE A 50 -4.29 3.81 -7.13
CA PHE A 50 -4.89 4.00 -5.83
C PHE A 50 -4.49 5.36 -5.26
N GLY A 51 -5.49 6.11 -4.79
CA GLY A 51 -5.28 7.25 -3.92
C GLY A 51 -5.09 6.77 -2.49
N VAL A 52 -3.92 7.04 -1.92
CA VAL A 52 -3.57 6.66 -0.55
C VAL A 52 -3.12 7.88 0.24
N ARG A 53 -3.42 7.92 1.53
CA ARG A 53 -3.05 9.02 2.41
C ARG A 53 -2.13 8.54 3.53
N SER A 54 -1.05 9.28 3.75
CA SER A 54 -0.15 9.02 4.87
C SER A 54 -0.78 9.45 6.20
N HIS A 55 -0.21 8.96 7.31
CA HIS A 55 -0.58 9.44 8.65
C HIS A 55 -0.37 10.96 8.84
N THR A 56 0.48 11.59 8.04
CA THR A 56 0.70 13.05 8.06
C THR A 56 -0.33 13.83 7.22
N GLY A 57 -1.27 13.13 6.57
CA GLY A 57 -2.30 13.73 5.72
C GLY A 57 -1.86 13.95 4.26
N LEU A 58 -0.63 13.57 3.90
CA LEU A 58 -0.14 13.71 2.54
C LEU A 58 -0.80 12.67 1.63
N TYR A 59 -1.35 13.15 0.52
CA TYR A 59 -2.02 12.30 -0.47
C TYR A 59 -1.03 11.85 -1.55
N HIS A 60 -1.07 10.57 -1.92
CA HIS A 60 -0.25 9.96 -2.93
C HIS A 60 -1.09 9.13 -3.89
N ARG A 61 -0.67 9.09 -5.16
CA ARG A 61 -1.19 8.14 -6.15
C ARG A 61 -0.18 7.04 -6.37
N VAL A 62 -0.59 5.80 -6.18
CA VAL A 62 0.30 4.65 -6.22
C VAL A 62 -0.30 3.50 -7.01
N SER A 63 0.58 2.75 -7.67
CA SER A 63 0.15 1.57 -8.40
C SER A 63 -0.20 0.44 -7.42
N PRO A 64 -1.21 -0.40 -7.71
CA PRO A 64 -1.55 -1.56 -6.88
C PRO A 64 -0.34 -2.45 -6.59
N TRP A 65 0.56 -2.57 -7.58
CA TRP A 65 1.79 -3.36 -7.49
C TRP A 65 2.82 -2.90 -6.45
N ARG A 66 2.67 -1.70 -5.88
CA ARG A 66 3.54 -1.20 -4.80
C ARG A 66 2.86 -1.23 -3.43
N MET A 67 1.62 -1.70 -3.37
CA MET A 67 0.83 -1.78 -2.15
C MET A 67 0.87 -3.22 -1.64
N PHE A 68 1.23 -3.37 -0.37
CA PHE A 68 1.32 -4.67 0.31
C PHE A 68 0.43 -4.65 1.54
N HIS A 69 -0.08 -5.80 1.96
CA HIS A 69 -0.87 -5.87 3.20
C HIS A 69 0.02 -5.83 4.44
N THR A 70 1.26 -6.33 4.33
CA THR A 70 2.20 -6.40 5.45
C THR A 70 3.58 -5.89 5.08
N ARG A 71 4.33 -5.50 6.12
CA ARG A 71 5.75 -5.12 5.97
C ARG A 71 6.61 -6.28 5.48
N GLU A 72 6.34 -7.49 5.95
CA GLU A 72 7.13 -8.68 5.60
C GLU A 72 7.00 -8.97 4.10
N GLU A 73 5.77 -9.00 3.59
CA GLU A 73 5.47 -9.17 2.16
C GLU A 73 6.16 -8.09 1.29
N ALA A 74 6.14 -6.84 1.76
CA ALA A 74 6.82 -5.74 1.08
C ALA A 74 8.36 -5.94 1.03
N ILE A 75 8.96 -6.51 2.08
CA ILE A 75 10.40 -6.78 2.13
C ILE A 75 10.76 -7.98 1.26
N GLU A 76 9.93 -9.02 1.22
CA GLU A 76 10.11 -10.16 0.33
C GLU A 76 10.05 -9.72 -1.14
N ALA A 77 9.09 -8.85 -1.47
CA ALA A 77 8.99 -8.23 -2.79
C ALA A 77 10.26 -7.45 -3.18
N LEU A 78 10.99 -6.86 -2.22
CA LEU A 78 12.27 -6.20 -2.49
C LEU A 78 13.37 -7.18 -2.87
N SER A 79 13.45 -8.32 -2.20
CA SER A 79 14.44 -9.36 -2.52
C SER A 79 14.16 -10.02 -3.87
N GLY A 80 12.91 -10.06 -4.33
CA GLY A 80 12.57 -10.45 -5.71
C GLY A 80 12.91 -9.39 -6.78
N GLN A 81 13.24 -8.15 -6.39
CA GLN A 81 13.43 -7.00 -7.28
C GLN A 81 14.91 -6.59 -7.50
N GLU A 82 15.88 -7.40 -7.08
CA GLU A 82 17.32 -7.16 -7.32
C GLU A 82 17.70 -7.27 -8.81
N SER A 83 16.79 -7.77 -9.65
CA SER A 83 16.85 -7.75 -11.11
C SER A 83 15.78 -6.78 -11.64
N GLY A 84 16.17 -5.82 -12.47
CA GLY A 84 15.40 -4.62 -12.81
C GLY A 84 13.95 -4.81 -13.28
N GLY A 85 13.13 -3.77 -13.05
CA GLY A 85 11.82 -3.57 -13.67
C GLY A 85 10.84 -4.72 -13.49
N ILE A 86 9.99 -4.64 -12.46
CA ILE A 86 8.94 -5.64 -12.19
C ILE A 86 8.13 -6.01 -13.43
N SER A 87 8.44 -7.19 -13.97
CA SER A 87 7.59 -8.01 -14.81
C SER A 87 7.54 -9.39 -14.15
N PHE A 88 6.56 -9.64 -13.27
CA PHE A 88 6.26 -11.01 -12.85
C PHE A 88 4.74 -11.24 -12.74
N GLN A 89 4.23 -11.80 -13.84
CA GLN A 89 3.29 -12.91 -13.99
C GLN A 89 1.90 -12.80 -13.32
N GLN A 90 0.95 -12.43 -14.18
CA GLN A 90 -0.44 -12.85 -14.11
C GLN A 90 -0.50 -14.39 -14.18
N THR A 91 -0.84 -15.04 -13.07
CA THR A 91 -1.29 -16.43 -13.11
C THR A 91 -2.77 -16.42 -13.47
N VAL A 92 -3.10 -17.05 -14.60
CA VAL A 92 -4.45 -17.34 -15.09
C VAL A 92 -5.10 -18.46 -14.31
#